data_AF-A0A1Y0IL87-F1
#
_entry.id   AF-A0A1Y0IL87-F1
#
_cell.length_a   1.000
_cell.length_b   1.000
_cell.length_c   1.000
_cell.angle_alpha   90.00
_cell.angle_beta   90.00
_cell.angle_gamma   90.00
#
_symmetry.space_group_name_H-M   'P 1'
#
loop_
_entity.id
_entity.type
_entity.pdbx_description
1 polymer ?
#
loop_
_entity_poly.entity_id
_entity_poly.type
_entity_poly.pdbx_seq_one_letter_code
_entity_poly.pdbx_strand_id
1 'polypeptide(L)'
;MRSIISKSAPSEQKQTPIQAAIHQTEWEFSDSTKRAPTEQDAEWATTFLQNGVVALKVPVADPCYTFLFLTHNGEQWSIAGLADIHIKKAGMLSDKEGLDLPMEQFVVSKLSVNTEDNQAWVFADDKKQIVIGKYPHSTAFSALKNAKVVQMNGIDAWYVKQDTGTLFYYIDQGHVVWIAGNLSERELQSLAASLPNAAVYSFPFAKPKGS
;
A
#
# COMPACT_ATOMS: atom_id res chain seq x y z
N MET A 1 -8.65 2.92 18.30
CA MET A 1 -9.51 1.86 17.75
C MET A 1 -9.29 0.58 18.56
N ARG A 2 -10.28 -0.30 18.69
CA ARG A 2 -10.15 -1.59 19.40
C ARG A 2 -9.86 -2.74 18.46
N SER A 3 -10.62 -2.87 17.38
CA SER A 3 -10.46 -3.95 16.40
C SER A 3 -11.06 -3.56 15.05
N ILE A 4 -10.65 -4.30 14.02
CA ILE A 4 -11.21 -4.23 12.66
C ILE A 4 -11.91 -5.56 12.40
N ILE A 5 -13.16 -5.48 11.93
CA ILE A 5 -14.02 -6.62 11.66
C ILE A 5 -14.22 -6.72 10.15
N SER A 6 -13.78 -7.83 9.55
CA SER A 6 -14.09 -8.15 8.16
C SER A 6 -15.50 -8.73 8.05
N LYS A 7 -16.27 -8.25 7.09
CA LYS A 7 -17.66 -8.65 6.83
C LYS A 7 -17.83 -9.17 5.41
N SER A 8 -18.82 -10.03 5.21
CA SER A 8 -19.30 -10.33 3.86
C SER A 8 -20.13 -9.17 3.33
N ALA A 9 -20.05 -8.95 2.02
CA ALA A 9 -20.92 -8.02 1.30
C ALA A 9 -21.35 -8.64 -0.04
N PRO A 10 -22.53 -8.29 -0.58
CA PRO A 10 -22.96 -8.66 -1.93
C PRO A 10 -21.98 -8.21 -3.00
N SER A 11 -21.94 -8.91 -4.14
CA SER A 11 -21.00 -8.63 -5.23
C SER A 11 -21.16 -7.20 -5.78
N GLU A 12 -22.40 -6.73 -5.87
CA GLU A 12 -22.77 -5.40 -6.38
C GLU A 12 -22.15 -4.26 -5.55
N GLN A 13 -21.80 -4.54 -4.29
CA GLN A 13 -21.18 -3.61 -3.35
C GLN A 13 -19.65 -3.73 -3.30
N LYS A 14 -19.05 -4.48 -4.23
CA LYS A 14 -17.61 -4.79 -4.25
C LYS A 14 -16.99 -4.61 -5.64
N GLN A 15 -17.57 -3.72 -6.46
CA GLN A 15 -17.16 -3.53 -7.85
C GLN A 15 -15.92 -2.65 -7.99
N THR A 16 -15.63 -1.81 -6.99
CA THR A 16 -14.38 -1.04 -6.89
C THR A 16 -13.64 -1.38 -5.59
N PRO A 17 -12.32 -1.13 -5.51
CA PRO A 17 -11.57 -1.31 -4.27
C PRO A 17 -12.16 -0.54 -3.08
N ILE A 18 -12.60 0.71 -3.30
CA ILE A 18 -13.21 1.54 -2.25
C ILE A 18 -14.54 0.94 -1.80
N GLN A 19 -15.41 0.55 -2.73
CA GLN A 19 -16.67 -0.10 -2.38
C GLN A 19 -16.44 -1.38 -1.57
N ALA A 20 -15.51 -2.21 -2.03
CA ALA A 20 -15.11 -3.41 -1.30
C ALA A 20 -14.56 -3.09 0.10
N ALA A 21 -13.76 -2.04 0.25
CA ALA A 21 -13.22 -1.60 1.53
C ALA A 21 -14.33 -1.16 2.50
N ILE A 22 -15.25 -0.28 2.07
CA ILE A 22 -16.30 0.27 2.94
C ILE A 22 -17.36 -0.78 3.32
N HIS A 23 -17.69 -1.69 2.41
CA HIS A 23 -18.76 -2.67 2.63
C HIS A 23 -18.28 -3.96 3.33
N GLN A 24 -16.99 -4.28 3.26
CA GLN A 24 -16.42 -5.47 3.91
C GLN A 24 -15.68 -5.15 5.22
N THR A 25 -15.72 -3.91 5.70
CA THR A 25 -14.98 -3.49 6.90
C THR A 25 -15.90 -2.79 7.89
N GLU A 26 -15.69 -3.06 9.18
CA GLU A 26 -16.23 -2.28 10.27
C GLU A 26 -15.17 -2.07 11.35
N TRP A 27 -15.13 -0.86 11.89
CA TRP A 27 -14.30 -0.53 13.03
C TRP A 27 -15.08 -0.67 14.32
N GLU A 28 -14.49 -1.33 15.31
CA GLU A 28 -14.94 -1.29 16.70
C GLU A 28 -14.03 -0.33 17.48
N PHE A 29 -14.61 0.67 18.12
CA PHE A 29 -13.89 1.66 18.90
C PHE A 29 -13.73 1.21 20.36
N SER A 30 -12.92 1.94 21.13
CA SER A 30 -12.61 1.60 22.52
C SER A 30 -13.83 1.70 23.45
N ASP A 31 -14.83 2.50 23.09
CA ASP A 31 -16.13 2.59 23.74
C ASP A 31 -17.13 1.50 23.27
N SER A 32 -16.64 0.51 22.51
CA SER A 32 -17.42 -0.57 21.89
C SER A 32 -18.43 -0.12 20.83
N THR A 33 -18.46 1.15 20.45
CA THR A 33 -19.25 1.59 19.30
C THR A 33 -18.65 1.02 18.01
N LYS A 34 -19.51 0.81 17.01
CA LYS A 34 -19.12 0.25 15.72
C LYS A 34 -19.51 1.19 14.60
N ARG A 35 -18.64 1.34 13.61
CA ARG A 35 -18.92 2.15 12.41
C ARG A 35 -18.25 1.52 11.20
N ALA A 36 -18.99 1.40 10.11
CA ALA A 36 -18.38 1.11 8.81
C ALA A 36 -17.61 2.35 8.31
N PRO A 37 -16.52 2.16 7.55
CA PRO A 37 -15.93 3.25 6.79
C PRO A 37 -16.92 3.79 5.75
N THR A 38 -16.71 5.04 5.35
CA THR A 38 -17.40 5.74 4.28
C THR A 38 -16.39 6.19 3.24
N GLU A 39 -16.84 6.66 2.08
CA GLU A 39 -15.93 7.20 1.05
C GLU A 39 -15.10 8.39 1.57
N GLN A 40 -15.63 9.19 2.51
CA GLN A 40 -14.90 10.31 3.10
C GLN A 40 -13.72 9.87 3.97
N ASP A 41 -13.72 8.62 4.42
CA ASP A 41 -12.61 8.07 5.18
C ASP A 41 -11.51 7.54 4.25
N ALA A 42 -11.77 7.39 2.94
CA ALA A 42 -10.77 6.94 1.98
C ALA A 42 -9.86 8.09 1.57
N GLU A 43 -8.63 8.07 2.09
CA GLU A 43 -7.61 9.07 1.76
C GLU A 43 -7.12 8.88 0.32
N TRP A 44 -6.92 7.61 -0.06
CA TRP A 44 -6.55 7.24 -1.41
C TRP A 44 -6.81 5.76 -1.67
N ALA A 45 -6.97 5.43 -2.94
CA ALA A 45 -7.01 4.07 -3.44
C ALA A 45 -6.12 3.93 -4.65
N THR A 46 -5.59 2.73 -4.86
CA THR A 46 -4.82 2.42 -6.05
C THR A 46 -5.10 1.00 -6.51
N THR A 47 -5.26 0.82 -7.81
CA THR A 47 -5.34 -0.49 -8.46
C THR A 47 -4.09 -0.77 -9.28
N PHE A 48 -3.67 -2.02 -9.28
CA PHE A 48 -2.60 -2.52 -10.12
C PHE A 48 -2.92 -3.95 -10.56
N LEU A 49 -3.27 -4.12 -11.84
CA LEU A 49 -3.79 -5.37 -12.38
C LEU A 49 -5.01 -5.84 -11.57
N GLN A 50 -4.94 -7.05 -10.99
CA GLN A 50 -5.98 -7.61 -10.13
C GLN A 50 -5.75 -7.31 -8.65
N ASN A 51 -4.77 -6.48 -8.30
CA ASN A 51 -4.49 -6.08 -6.92
C ASN A 51 -4.96 -4.65 -6.69
N GLY A 52 -5.31 -4.36 -5.45
CA GLY A 52 -5.73 -3.03 -5.03
C GLY A 52 -5.28 -2.76 -3.60
N VAL A 53 -5.13 -1.48 -3.29
CA VAL A 53 -4.93 -1.04 -1.91
C VAL A 53 -5.76 0.20 -1.65
N VAL A 54 -6.37 0.26 -0.49
CA VAL A 54 -7.13 1.42 -0.01
C VAL A 54 -6.59 1.82 1.35
N ALA A 55 -6.23 3.08 1.51
CA ALA A 55 -5.90 3.67 2.80
C ALA A 55 -7.13 4.39 3.35
N LEU A 56 -7.63 3.92 4.48
CA LEU A 56 -8.76 4.50 5.20
C LEU A 56 -8.26 5.19 6.47
N LYS A 57 -8.63 6.45 6.68
CA LYS A 57 -8.39 7.16 7.93
C LYS A 57 -9.49 6.87 8.93
N VAL A 58 -9.11 6.38 10.11
CA VAL A 58 -10.03 6.07 11.20
C VAL A 58 -10.41 7.37 11.93
N PRO A 59 -11.69 7.64 12.21
CA PRO A 59 -12.20 8.89 12.79
C PRO A 59 -11.96 8.96 14.31
N VAL A 60 -10.71 8.88 14.73
CA VAL A 60 -10.29 8.94 16.14
C VAL A 60 -9.35 10.14 16.36
N ALA A 61 -9.19 10.56 17.62
CA ALA A 61 -8.40 11.74 17.96
C ALA A 61 -6.92 11.61 17.55
N ASP A 62 -6.30 10.46 17.81
CA ASP A 62 -4.94 10.15 17.37
C ASP A 62 -4.97 9.59 15.94
N PRO A 63 -4.13 10.08 15.00
CA PRO A 63 -4.16 9.60 13.62
C PRO A 63 -3.95 8.08 13.53
N CYS A 64 -4.86 7.42 12.85
CA CYS A 64 -4.89 5.97 12.68
C CYS A 64 -5.39 5.66 11.27
N TYR A 65 -4.73 4.71 10.62
CA TYR A 65 -5.02 4.32 9.24
C TYR A 65 -5.18 2.81 9.14
N THR A 66 -6.25 2.38 8.47
CA THR A 66 -6.42 1.00 8.02
C THR A 66 -6.03 0.91 6.54
N PHE A 67 -5.06 0.07 6.22
CA PHE A 67 -4.70 -0.27 4.85
C PHE A 67 -5.32 -1.61 4.50
N LEU A 68 -6.17 -1.63 3.50
CA LEU A 68 -6.81 -2.83 3.00
C LEU A 68 -6.19 -3.22 1.67
N PHE A 69 -5.59 -4.40 1.64
CA PHE A 69 -5.07 -5.00 0.43
C PHE A 69 -6.15 -5.89 -0.17
N LEU A 70 -6.45 -5.67 -1.44
CA LEU A 70 -7.60 -6.24 -2.12
C LEU A 70 -7.16 -7.00 -3.37
N THR A 71 -7.90 -8.06 -3.70
CA THR A 71 -7.73 -8.81 -4.95
C THR A 71 -9.04 -8.88 -5.73
N HIS A 72 -8.95 -8.76 -7.04
CA HIS A 72 -10.07 -8.89 -7.96
C HIS A 72 -10.07 -10.26 -8.60
N ASN A 73 -11.15 -11.01 -8.43
CA ASN A 73 -11.27 -12.38 -8.96
C ASN A 73 -11.89 -12.45 -10.37
N GLY A 74 -12.15 -11.30 -11.01
CA GLY A 74 -12.85 -11.21 -12.29
C GLY A 74 -14.28 -10.68 -12.18
N GLU A 75 -14.90 -10.80 -11.01
CA GLU A 75 -16.28 -10.37 -10.74
C GLU A 75 -16.38 -9.31 -9.64
N GLN A 76 -15.52 -9.41 -8.62
CA GLN A 76 -15.58 -8.56 -7.43
C GLN A 76 -14.21 -8.43 -6.74
N TRP A 77 -14.06 -7.38 -5.94
CA TRP A 77 -12.93 -7.15 -5.06
C TRP A 77 -13.15 -7.75 -3.67
N SER A 78 -12.15 -8.47 -3.15
CA SER A 78 -12.17 -9.07 -1.81
C SER A 78 -10.94 -8.65 -1.01
N ILE A 79 -11.06 -8.51 0.31
CA ILE A 79 -9.92 -8.21 1.19
C ILE A 79 -9.00 -9.43 1.27
N ALA A 80 -7.74 -9.24 0.90
CA ALA A 80 -6.67 -10.25 0.91
C ALA A 80 -5.62 -10.03 2.01
N GLY A 81 -5.64 -8.86 2.66
CA GLY A 81 -4.78 -8.53 3.78
C GLY A 81 -5.16 -7.19 4.39
N LEU A 82 -4.75 -6.96 5.64
CA LEU A 82 -4.88 -5.65 6.27
C LEU A 82 -3.63 -5.28 7.07
N ALA A 83 -3.37 -3.98 7.15
CA ALA A 83 -2.47 -3.40 8.13
C ALA A 83 -3.18 -2.26 8.87
N ASP A 84 -3.12 -2.30 10.21
CA ASP A 84 -3.61 -1.24 11.07
C ASP A 84 -2.41 -0.44 11.61
N ILE A 85 -2.37 0.84 11.29
CA ILE A 85 -1.26 1.74 11.60
C ILE A 85 -1.75 2.84 12.53
N HIS A 86 -1.24 2.83 13.76
CA HIS A 86 -1.46 3.91 14.72
C HIS A 86 -0.25 4.86 14.72
N ILE A 87 -0.47 6.13 14.35
CA ILE A 87 0.59 7.14 14.32
C ILE A 87 0.74 7.72 15.73
N LYS A 88 1.55 7.06 16.55
CA LYS A 88 1.91 7.53 17.89
C LYS A 88 3.36 7.99 17.86
N LYS A 89 3.64 9.23 18.30
CA LYS A 89 5.00 9.78 18.37
C LYS A 89 5.97 8.84 19.08
N ALA A 90 5.53 8.22 20.18
CA ALA A 90 6.25 7.15 20.84
C ALA A 90 6.18 5.89 19.95
N GLY A 91 7.27 5.58 19.26
CA GLY A 91 7.39 4.40 18.40
C GLY A 91 7.62 4.70 16.92
N MET A 92 7.63 5.97 16.52
CA MET A 92 8.04 6.34 15.15
C MET A 92 9.53 6.12 14.97
N LEU A 93 9.89 5.57 13.81
CA LEU A 93 11.27 5.42 13.34
C LEU A 93 11.70 6.71 12.65
N SER A 94 13.00 7.02 12.72
CA SER A 94 13.62 8.12 11.94
C SER A 94 14.75 7.63 11.04
N ASP A 95 15.28 6.44 11.32
CA ASP A 95 16.21 5.78 10.39
C ASP A 95 15.43 5.20 9.22
N LYS A 96 15.74 5.69 8.01
CA LYS A 96 15.10 5.27 6.76
C LYS A 96 15.75 4.00 6.18
N GLU A 97 16.80 3.48 6.82
CA GLU A 97 17.52 2.25 6.41
C GLU A 97 17.96 2.27 4.93
N GLY A 98 18.32 3.48 4.44
CA GLY A 98 18.77 3.74 3.06
C GLY A 98 17.66 4.11 2.06
N LEU A 99 16.39 4.12 2.48
CA LEU A 99 15.28 4.55 1.65
C LEU A 99 15.16 6.07 1.58
N ASP A 100 14.80 6.59 0.40
CA ASP A 100 14.48 8.02 0.21
C ASP A 100 12.99 8.29 0.52
N LEU A 101 12.60 8.02 1.76
CA LEU A 101 11.25 8.32 2.23
C LEU A 101 11.08 9.84 2.43
N PRO A 102 9.97 10.44 1.96
CA PRO A 102 9.72 11.88 2.11
C PRO A 102 9.32 12.30 3.53
N MET A 103 9.13 11.33 4.44
CA MET A 103 8.78 11.54 5.85
C MET A 103 10.04 11.57 6.69
N GLU A 104 10.11 12.44 7.70
CA GLU A 104 11.22 12.45 8.67
C GLU A 104 11.07 11.38 9.75
N GLN A 105 9.84 11.15 10.20
CA GLN A 105 9.51 10.08 11.13
C GLN A 105 8.33 9.31 10.60
N PHE A 106 8.30 7.99 10.81
CA PHE A 106 7.22 7.15 10.28
C PHE A 106 7.00 5.90 11.13
N VAL A 107 5.84 5.29 10.97
CA VAL A 107 5.57 3.91 11.40
C VAL A 107 5.71 3.01 10.18
N VAL A 108 6.25 1.80 10.39
CA VAL A 108 6.34 0.78 9.35
C VAL A 108 5.61 -0.49 9.78
N SER A 109 4.90 -1.12 8.85
CA SER A 109 4.38 -2.48 9.01
C SER A 109 4.72 -3.32 7.79
N LYS A 110 4.96 -4.61 8.02
CA LYS A 110 5.24 -5.62 6.99
C LYS A 110 4.16 -6.68 7.06
N LEU A 111 3.65 -7.10 5.90
CA LEU A 111 2.69 -8.18 5.81
C LEU A 111 2.86 -8.99 4.53
N SER A 112 2.38 -10.23 4.58
CA SER A 112 2.14 -11.05 3.40
C SER A 112 0.70 -10.83 2.92
N VAL A 113 0.49 -10.69 1.62
CA VAL A 113 -0.83 -10.45 1.00
C VAL A 113 -1.22 -11.64 0.15
N ASN A 114 -2.25 -12.38 0.55
CA ASN A 114 -2.70 -13.64 -0.08
C ASN A 114 -1.71 -14.83 0.09
N THR A 115 -0.44 -14.68 -0.29
CA THR A 115 0.60 -15.71 -0.18
C THR A 115 1.86 -15.18 0.51
N GLU A 116 2.72 -16.06 1.01
CA GLU A 116 3.99 -15.67 1.66
C GLU A 116 4.97 -14.98 0.70
N ASP A 117 4.88 -15.23 -0.61
CA ASP A 117 5.78 -14.59 -1.58
C ASP A 117 5.34 -13.16 -1.95
N ASN A 118 4.08 -12.82 -1.68
CA ASN A 118 3.51 -11.51 -1.94
C ASN A 118 3.69 -10.64 -0.71
N GLN A 119 4.74 -9.84 -0.71
CA GLN A 119 5.11 -9.01 0.44
C GLN A 119 4.68 -7.56 0.23
N ALA A 120 4.23 -6.92 1.30
CA ALA A 120 3.96 -5.50 1.33
C ALA A 120 4.57 -4.85 2.58
N TRP A 121 4.96 -3.59 2.41
CA TRP A 121 5.44 -2.72 3.47
C TRP A 121 4.65 -1.42 3.42
N VAL A 122 4.08 -1.04 4.55
CA VAL A 122 3.33 0.19 4.73
C VAL A 122 4.21 1.13 5.55
N PHE A 123 4.49 2.32 5.02
CA PHE A 123 5.17 3.41 5.71
C PHE A 123 4.21 4.57 5.84
N ALA A 124 4.01 5.09 7.05
CA ALA A 124 3.06 6.18 7.24
C ALA A 124 3.44 7.14 8.37
N ASP A 125 3.11 8.42 8.17
CA ASP A 125 2.97 9.43 9.21
C ASP A 125 1.58 10.09 9.13
N ASP A 126 1.39 11.26 9.74
CA ASP A 126 0.13 11.99 9.74
C ASP A 126 -0.24 12.63 8.39
N LYS A 127 0.69 12.66 7.42
CA LYS A 127 0.56 13.35 6.14
C LYS A 127 0.77 12.46 4.93
N LYS A 128 1.68 11.49 5.01
CA LYS A 128 2.12 10.63 3.92
C LYS A 128 1.87 9.18 4.29
N GLN A 129 1.35 8.43 3.33
CA GLN A 129 1.08 7.01 3.43
C GLN A 129 1.58 6.35 2.15
N ILE A 130 2.49 5.40 2.31
CA ILE A 130 3.22 4.76 1.24
C ILE A 130 3.10 3.25 1.42
N VAL A 131 2.85 2.57 0.32
CA VAL A 131 2.85 1.11 0.26
C VAL A 131 3.87 0.71 -0.78
N ILE A 132 4.80 -0.15 -0.39
CA ILE A 132 5.72 -0.84 -1.30
C ILE A 132 5.27 -2.29 -1.34
N GLY A 133 4.95 -2.81 -2.52
CA GLY A 133 4.63 -4.21 -2.71
C GLY A 133 5.66 -4.89 -3.61
N LYS A 134 5.90 -6.17 -3.33
CA LYS A 134 6.77 -7.04 -4.12
C LYS A 134 6.10 -8.41 -4.27
N TYR A 135 6.04 -8.92 -5.49
CA TYR A 135 5.62 -10.30 -5.74
C TYR A 135 6.37 -10.93 -6.92
N PRO A 136 6.52 -12.27 -6.95
CA PRO A 136 7.15 -12.96 -8.07
C PRO A 136 6.41 -12.73 -9.39
N HIS A 137 7.17 -12.54 -10.45
CA HIS A 137 6.65 -12.30 -11.79
C HIS A 137 7.17 -13.36 -12.76
N SER A 138 6.27 -14.19 -13.29
CA SER A 138 6.61 -15.30 -14.19
C SER A 138 6.00 -15.19 -15.59
N THR A 139 5.15 -14.19 -15.85
CA THR A 139 4.41 -14.04 -17.10
C THR A 139 4.93 -12.89 -17.96
N ALA A 140 4.43 -12.71 -19.18
CA ALA A 140 4.76 -11.52 -19.97
C ALA A 140 4.14 -10.28 -19.29
N PHE A 141 4.97 -9.31 -18.90
CA PHE A 141 4.49 -8.07 -18.31
C PHE A 141 4.04 -7.10 -19.41
N SER A 142 2.89 -6.46 -19.22
CA SER A 142 2.43 -5.37 -20.09
C SER A 142 2.13 -4.15 -19.25
N ALA A 143 2.66 -3.00 -19.68
CA ALA A 143 2.39 -1.74 -19.02
C ALA A 143 0.88 -1.41 -19.06
N LEU A 144 0.38 -0.74 -18.02
CA LEU A 144 -0.96 -0.18 -18.03
C LEU A 144 -1.09 0.84 -19.17
N LYS A 145 -2.23 0.84 -19.87
CA LYS A 145 -2.45 1.66 -21.08
C LYS A 145 -2.23 3.16 -20.85
N ASN A 146 -2.49 3.65 -19.64
CA ASN A 146 -2.35 5.05 -19.24
C ASN A 146 -1.04 5.33 -18.49
N ALA A 147 -0.10 4.40 -18.47
CA ALA A 147 1.18 4.59 -17.79
C ALA A 147 2.11 5.51 -18.59
N LYS A 148 2.70 6.47 -17.88
CA LYS A 148 3.86 7.23 -18.34
C LYS A 148 5.10 6.38 -18.11
N VAL A 149 5.87 6.11 -19.16
CA VAL A 149 7.17 5.45 -19.05
C VAL A 149 8.18 6.41 -18.43
N VAL A 150 8.94 5.92 -17.47
CA VAL A 150 10.01 6.64 -16.77
C VAL A 150 11.26 5.76 -16.80
N GLN A 151 12.41 6.33 -17.11
CA GLN A 151 13.69 5.63 -17.01
C GLN A 151 14.27 5.79 -15.61
N MET A 152 14.66 4.67 -14.99
CA MET A 152 15.26 4.65 -13.67
C MET A 152 16.42 3.66 -13.66
N ASN A 153 17.66 4.11 -13.37
CA ASN A 153 18.83 3.23 -13.28
C ASN A 153 19.02 2.25 -14.47
N GLY A 154 18.62 2.66 -15.68
CA GLY A 154 18.70 1.83 -16.89
C GLY A 154 17.59 0.76 -17.03
N ILE A 155 16.57 0.80 -16.18
CA ILE A 155 15.36 -0.02 -16.30
C ILE A 155 14.13 0.86 -16.62
N ASP A 156 13.22 0.28 -17.39
CA ASP A 156 11.90 0.86 -17.61
C ASP A 156 11.08 0.75 -16.32
N ALA A 157 10.51 1.87 -15.93
CA ALA A 157 9.51 1.97 -14.89
C ALA A 157 8.29 2.72 -15.42
N TRP A 158 7.19 2.63 -14.69
CA TRP A 158 5.90 3.15 -15.14
C TRP A 158 5.20 3.89 -14.02
N TYR A 159 4.81 5.12 -14.31
CA TYR A 159 4.03 5.96 -13.42
C TYR A 159 2.58 6.06 -13.92
N VAL A 160 1.63 5.89 -13.00
CA VAL A 160 0.21 6.06 -13.25
C VAL A 160 -0.37 6.98 -12.19
N LYS A 161 -0.95 8.09 -12.62
CA LYS A 161 -1.82 8.92 -11.77
C LYS A 161 -3.23 8.34 -11.83
N GLN A 162 -3.80 8.04 -10.67
CA GLN A 162 -5.18 7.60 -10.52
C GLN A 162 -5.99 8.70 -9.83
N ASP A 163 -7.31 8.52 -9.73
CA ASP A 163 -8.22 9.58 -9.24
C ASP A 163 -7.87 10.04 -7.83
N THR A 164 -7.57 9.09 -6.94
CA THR A 164 -7.29 9.38 -5.53
C THR A 164 -5.88 8.98 -5.08
N GLY A 165 -5.11 8.29 -5.92
CA GLY A 165 -3.78 7.78 -5.57
C GLY A 165 -2.81 7.81 -6.73
N THR A 166 -1.60 7.33 -6.45
CA THR A 166 -0.55 7.21 -7.45
C THR A 166 0.05 5.82 -7.38
N LEU A 167 0.55 5.35 -8.53
CA LEU A 167 1.19 4.07 -8.68
C LEU A 167 2.48 4.27 -9.46
N PHE A 168 3.56 3.69 -8.96
CA PHE A 168 4.82 3.53 -9.66
C PHE A 168 5.20 2.07 -9.63
N TYR A 169 5.57 1.45 -10.75
CA TYR A 169 5.98 0.05 -10.75
C TYR A 169 7.06 -0.22 -11.78
N TYR A 170 7.81 -1.29 -11.55
CA TYR A 170 8.88 -1.78 -12.43
C TYR A 170 9.11 -3.27 -12.20
N ILE A 171 9.89 -3.89 -13.09
CA ILE A 171 10.32 -5.29 -12.98
C ILE A 171 11.80 -5.32 -12.62
N ASP A 172 12.16 -6.06 -11.58
CA ASP A 172 13.54 -6.27 -11.18
C ASP A 172 13.76 -7.71 -10.70
N GLN A 173 14.77 -8.38 -11.26
CA GLN A 173 15.15 -9.78 -10.97
C GLN A 173 13.95 -10.74 -10.80
N GLY A 174 13.03 -10.74 -11.77
CA GLY A 174 11.88 -11.66 -11.77
C GLY A 174 10.79 -11.31 -10.75
N HIS A 175 10.79 -10.09 -10.20
CA HIS A 175 9.74 -9.60 -9.31
C HIS A 175 9.09 -8.36 -9.91
N VAL A 176 7.79 -8.21 -9.69
CA VAL A 176 7.15 -6.90 -9.81
C VAL A 176 7.36 -6.15 -8.50
N VAL A 177 7.88 -4.94 -8.58
CA VAL A 177 7.90 -3.99 -7.48
C VAL A 177 6.93 -2.87 -7.82
N TRP A 178 6.05 -2.54 -6.88
CA TRP A 178 5.12 -1.43 -7.02
C TRP A 178 5.11 -0.58 -5.77
N ILE A 179 4.90 0.71 -5.96
CA ILE A 179 4.84 1.73 -4.92
C ILE A 179 3.54 2.50 -5.13
N ALA A 180 2.71 2.58 -4.10
CA ALA A 180 1.49 3.37 -4.13
C ALA A 180 1.41 4.30 -2.92
N GLY A 181 0.63 5.37 -3.05
CA GLY A 181 0.41 6.31 -1.96
C GLY A 181 -0.05 7.68 -2.40
N ASN A 182 -0.07 8.60 -1.44
CA ASN A 182 -0.31 10.02 -1.66
C ASN A 182 1.02 10.79 -1.91
N LEU A 183 1.77 10.30 -2.89
CA LEU A 183 3.06 10.81 -3.30
C LEU A 183 2.96 11.57 -4.64
N SER A 184 3.82 12.56 -4.80
CA SER A 184 4.10 13.15 -6.11
C SER A 184 4.92 12.19 -6.97
N GLU A 185 4.88 12.39 -8.29
CA GLU A 185 5.70 11.61 -9.23
C GLU A 185 7.19 11.64 -8.87
N ARG A 186 7.72 12.79 -8.44
CA ARG A 186 9.13 12.94 -8.06
C ARG A 186 9.46 12.15 -6.79
N GLU A 187 8.60 12.19 -5.78
CA GLU A 187 8.78 11.41 -4.55
C GLU A 187 8.78 9.90 -4.85
N LEU A 188 7.87 9.43 -5.72
CA LEU A 188 7.83 8.03 -6.15
C LEU A 188 9.11 7.60 -6.87
N GLN A 189 9.58 8.40 -7.83
CA GLN A 189 10.80 8.09 -8.57
C GLN A 189 12.03 8.05 -7.66
N SER A 190 12.13 8.99 -6.73
CA SER A 190 13.28 9.07 -5.81
C SER A 190 13.27 7.88 -4.83
N LEU A 191 12.10 7.54 -4.28
CA LEU A 191 11.94 6.35 -3.45
C LEU A 191 12.24 5.07 -4.23
N ALA A 192 11.71 4.91 -5.44
CA ALA A 192 11.97 3.74 -6.28
C ALA A 192 13.47 3.58 -6.59
N ALA A 193 14.17 4.67 -6.90
CA ALA A 193 15.60 4.65 -7.19
C ALA A 193 16.46 4.30 -5.96
N SER A 194 15.95 4.51 -4.75
CA SER A 194 16.61 4.16 -3.49
C SER A 194 16.44 2.69 -3.08
N LEU A 195 15.51 1.96 -3.71
CA LEU A 195 15.26 0.56 -3.37
C LEU A 195 16.44 -0.33 -3.77
N PRO A 196 16.83 -1.29 -2.91
CA PRO A 196 17.80 -2.30 -3.29
C PRO A 196 17.18 -3.26 -4.31
N ASN A 197 18.02 -4.15 -4.84
CA ASN A 197 17.54 -5.17 -5.76
C ASN A 197 16.41 -6.02 -5.14
N ALA A 198 15.34 -6.27 -5.89
CA ALA A 198 14.15 -6.97 -5.40
C ALA A 198 14.44 -8.39 -4.88
N ALA A 199 15.51 -9.05 -5.35
CA ALA A 199 15.90 -10.38 -4.91
C ALA A 199 16.64 -10.41 -3.56
N VAL A 200 17.07 -9.27 -2.99
CA VAL A 200 17.76 -9.28 -1.70
C VAL A 200 16.80 -9.61 -0.56
N TYR A 201 17.27 -10.37 0.41
CA TYR A 201 16.46 -10.79 1.57
C TYR A 201 15.98 -9.61 2.43
N SER A 202 16.78 -8.53 2.51
CA SER A 202 16.48 -7.33 3.29
C SER A 202 15.49 -6.39 2.61
N PHE A 203 15.07 -6.66 1.38
CA PHE A 203 14.15 -5.79 0.64
C PHE A 203 12.91 -5.44 1.51
N PRO A 204 12.46 -4.16 1.54
CA PRO A 204 12.91 -3.01 0.75
C PRO A 204 14.11 -2.27 1.35
N PHE A 205 14.67 -2.69 2.47
CA PHE A 205 15.74 -1.96 3.15
C PHE A 205 17.10 -2.20 2.49
N ALA A 206 17.80 -1.12 2.16
CA ALA A 206 19.08 -1.14 1.46
C ALA A 206 20.26 -1.50 2.35
N LYS A 207 20.10 -1.42 3.69
CA LYS A 207 21.09 -1.92 4.66
C LYS A 207 20.55 -3.16 5.37
N PRO A 208 21.32 -4.25 5.49
CA PRO A 208 21.00 -5.27 6.48
C PRO A 208 21.12 -4.64 7.88
N LYS A 209 20.13 -4.87 8.75
CA LYS A 209 20.27 -4.52 10.18
C LYS A 209 21.48 -5.24 10.75
N GLY A 210 22.55 -4.48 11.01
CA GLY A 210 23.78 -4.98 11.63
C GLY A 210 24.92 -5.17 10.64
N SER A 211 25.70 -4.12 10.42
CA SER A 211 27.11 -4.19 10.01
C SER A 211 27.90 -3.14 10.77
#